data_AF-A0A3M1ZC42-F1
#
_entry.id   AF-A0A3M1ZC42-F1
#
_cell.length_a   1.000
_cell.length_b   1.000
_cell.length_c   1.000
_cell.angle_alpha   90.00
_cell.angle_beta   90.00
_cell.angle_gamma   90.00
#
_symmetry.space_group_name_H-M   'P 1'
#
loop_
_entity.id
_entity.type
_entity.pdbx_description
1 polymer ?
#
loop_
_entity_poly.entity_id
_entity_poly.type
_entity_poly.pdbx_seq_one_letter_code
_entity_poly.pdbx_strand_id
1 'polypeptide(L)'
;MCEHQRFLWNRSRTEPPVPDAVLFLAHGSRSTEANRFVRDRVEALRARWPGVAVEAAFLQLAEPGIAEALGRLAAAGARRVAVVPLFLAPGNHVREDVPAALREAAAAHPGLEVVLTAPLGEADEVWAAAAELARAALGAGPSKGDRTMKRWGYDVAPHEIEARSFEIIEGLADLSRFSPAEKALVQRVIHATGDPGFADLLAWSPGAVEAGVEAFRAGAPVVTDVEMARAGVSKARAAKLGSEVHCFLNAPGVPEEARERGVTRSIAAAERAVAACPDAVFAFGNAPTALFRLLELVDEGRARPRLVIGVVVGFVGAAESKEALMARTDLPWIAVRGNKGGSNVAAACVNALMKTALEGAPA
;
A
#
# COMPACT_ATOMS: atom_id res chain seq x y z
N MET A 1 8.09 -25.85 -47.19
CA MET A 1 7.50 -24.86 -46.26
C MET A 1 7.34 -23.57 -47.04
N CYS A 2 6.12 -23.06 -47.17
CA CYS A 2 5.81 -21.91 -48.02
C CYS A 2 6.34 -20.62 -47.36
N GLU A 3 6.99 -19.73 -48.12
CA GLU A 3 7.58 -18.46 -47.64
C GLU A 3 6.58 -17.54 -46.90
N HIS A 4 5.28 -17.82 -47.03
CA HIS A 4 4.19 -17.10 -46.37
C HIS A 4 4.11 -17.26 -44.83
N GLN A 5 4.82 -18.21 -44.21
CA GLN A 5 4.68 -18.46 -42.76
C GLN A 5 5.61 -17.63 -41.85
N ARG A 6 6.52 -16.80 -42.37
CA ARG A 6 7.41 -15.96 -41.55
C ARG A 6 6.76 -14.68 -40.98
N PHE A 7 5.55 -14.33 -41.42
CA PHE A 7 4.92 -13.03 -41.11
C PHE A 7 3.57 -13.14 -40.38
N LEU A 8 3.21 -14.32 -39.85
CA LEU A 8 1.96 -14.48 -39.12
C LEU A 8 2.14 -14.26 -37.62
N TRP A 9 1.35 -13.29 -37.12
CA TRP A 9 0.84 -13.18 -35.76
C TRP A 9 0.76 -14.56 -35.07
N ASN A 10 1.73 -14.87 -34.21
CA ASN A 10 1.82 -16.18 -33.58
C ASN A 10 1.17 -16.15 -32.19
N ARG A 11 -0.06 -16.68 -32.09
CA ARG A 11 -0.75 -16.97 -30.81
C ARG A 11 -0.62 -18.43 -30.36
N SER A 12 0.27 -19.25 -30.95
CA SER A 12 0.41 -20.65 -30.52
C SER A 12 1.81 -21.25 -30.74
N ARG A 13 2.66 -21.14 -29.70
CA ARG A 13 3.60 -22.15 -29.13
C ARG A 13 4.85 -21.47 -28.55
N THR A 14 5.30 -21.99 -27.39
CA THR A 14 6.62 -21.84 -26.72
C THR A 14 7.34 -20.50 -26.93
N GLU A 15 7.40 -19.68 -25.88
CA GLU A 15 7.93 -18.29 -25.88
C GLU A 15 8.98 -18.03 -26.97
N PRO A 16 8.63 -17.27 -28.02
CA PRO A 16 9.57 -16.95 -29.08
C PRO A 16 10.77 -16.18 -28.47
N PRO A 17 12.01 -16.41 -28.95
CA PRO A 17 13.19 -15.73 -28.41
C PRO A 17 13.04 -14.20 -28.43
N VAL A 18 13.39 -13.52 -27.35
CA VAL A 18 13.19 -12.07 -27.20
C VAL A 18 13.95 -11.33 -28.33
N PRO A 19 13.31 -10.39 -29.06
CA PRO A 19 13.99 -9.58 -30.07
C PRO A 19 15.19 -8.82 -29.50
N ASP A 20 16.29 -8.76 -30.24
CA ASP A 20 17.51 -8.02 -29.87
C ASP A 20 17.56 -6.60 -30.48
N ALA A 21 16.54 -6.25 -31.28
CA ALA A 21 16.37 -4.94 -31.85
C ALA A 21 14.89 -4.53 -31.99
N VAL A 22 14.63 -3.22 -32.02
CA VAL A 22 13.30 -2.63 -32.21
C VAL A 22 13.35 -1.54 -33.28
N LEU A 23 12.43 -1.62 -34.24
CA LEU A 23 12.21 -0.60 -35.27
C LEU A 23 10.84 0.06 -35.06
N PHE A 24 10.81 1.34 -34.72
CA PHE A 24 9.57 2.11 -34.65
C PHE A 24 9.23 2.68 -36.03
N LEU A 25 8.10 2.25 -36.60
CA LEU A 25 7.67 2.65 -37.93
C LEU A 25 6.57 3.70 -37.84
N ALA A 26 6.88 4.94 -38.23
CA ALA A 26 5.90 6.01 -38.38
C ALA A 26 5.48 6.17 -39.85
N HIS A 27 4.41 6.91 -40.10
CA HIS A 27 3.95 7.17 -41.48
C HIS A 27 4.93 8.06 -42.24
N GLY A 28 5.55 8.99 -41.51
CA GLY A 28 6.30 10.12 -42.07
C GLY A 28 5.38 11.22 -42.58
N SER A 29 5.87 12.45 -42.48
CA SER A 29 5.13 13.68 -42.77
C SER A 29 5.98 14.61 -43.62
N ARG A 30 5.34 15.50 -44.38
CA ARG A 30 6.04 16.63 -45.02
C ARG A 30 6.54 17.64 -43.99
N SER A 31 5.97 17.62 -42.78
CA SER A 31 6.45 18.44 -41.65
C SER A 31 7.71 17.82 -41.05
N THR A 32 8.82 18.56 -41.16
CA THR A 32 10.10 18.19 -40.55
C THR A 32 10.03 18.13 -39.03
N GLU A 33 9.19 18.97 -38.41
CA GLU A 33 8.94 19.00 -36.97
C GLU A 33 8.23 17.72 -36.50
N ALA A 34 7.20 17.27 -37.22
CA ALA A 34 6.49 16.04 -36.90
C ALA A 34 7.43 14.81 -36.98
N ASN A 35 8.31 14.76 -37.99
CA ASN A 35 9.29 13.69 -38.11
C ASN A 35 10.35 13.76 -37.00
N ARG A 36 10.79 14.97 -36.61
CA ARG A 36 11.73 15.17 -35.50
C ARG A 36 11.15 14.67 -34.19
N PHE A 37 9.88 14.98 -33.91
CA PHE A 37 9.20 14.50 -32.71
C PHE A 37 9.29 12.97 -32.57
N VAL A 38 9.07 12.21 -33.65
CA VAL A 38 9.20 10.75 -33.63
C VAL A 38 10.64 10.34 -33.31
N ARG A 39 11.63 10.92 -33.99
CA ARG A 39 13.05 10.60 -33.75
C ARG A 39 13.46 10.84 -32.31
N ASP A 40 13.11 12.00 -31.76
CA ASP A 40 13.49 12.38 -30.40
C ASP A 40 12.91 11.40 -29.36
N ARG A 41 11.69 10.88 -29.60
CA ARG A 41 11.07 9.86 -28.73
C ARG A 41 11.77 8.52 -28.85
N VAL A 42 12.14 8.11 -30.06
CA VAL A 42 12.86 6.86 -30.30
C VAL A 42 14.27 6.93 -29.69
N GLU A 43 14.96 8.07 -29.81
CA GLU A 43 16.27 8.29 -29.19
C GLU A 43 16.18 8.24 -27.65
N ALA A 44 15.15 8.82 -27.07
CA ALA A 44 14.92 8.71 -25.63
C ALA A 44 14.67 7.26 -25.16
N LEU A 45 14.06 6.42 -26.01
CA LEU A 45 13.88 4.98 -25.72
C LEU A 45 15.20 4.23 -25.86
N ARG A 46 16.00 4.52 -26.89
CA ARG A 46 17.34 3.97 -27.08
C ARG A 46 18.22 4.18 -25.84
N ALA A 47 18.21 5.38 -25.27
CA ALA A 47 18.96 5.69 -24.05
C ALA A 47 18.50 4.88 -22.82
N ARG A 48 17.24 4.40 -22.79
CA ARG A 48 16.65 3.64 -21.67
C ARG A 48 16.86 2.13 -21.79
N TRP A 49 17.23 1.62 -22.96
CA TRP A 49 17.39 0.19 -23.22
C TRP A 49 18.82 -0.15 -23.64
N PRO A 50 19.79 -0.05 -22.71
CA PRO A 50 21.17 -0.43 -23.01
C PRO A 50 21.23 -1.91 -23.38
N GLY A 51 21.76 -2.21 -24.58
CA GLY A 51 21.88 -3.57 -25.11
C GLY A 51 20.80 -3.98 -26.12
N VAL A 52 19.82 -3.11 -26.41
CA VAL A 52 18.85 -3.31 -27.51
C VAL A 52 19.11 -2.25 -28.58
N ALA A 53 19.26 -2.68 -29.85
CA ALA A 53 19.37 -1.72 -30.95
C ALA A 53 17.99 -1.12 -31.25
N VAL A 54 17.88 0.21 -31.30
CA VAL A 54 16.59 0.90 -31.49
C VAL A 54 16.73 1.91 -32.62
N GLU A 55 15.84 1.81 -33.62
CA GLU A 55 15.81 2.70 -34.78
C GLU A 55 14.40 3.22 -35.06
N ALA A 56 14.33 4.37 -35.75
CA ALA A 56 13.09 4.91 -36.30
C ALA A 56 13.11 4.76 -37.82
N ALA A 57 12.00 4.33 -38.41
CA ALA A 57 11.78 4.36 -39.85
C ALA A 57 10.48 5.08 -40.18
N PHE A 58 10.41 5.53 -41.42
CA PHE A 58 9.21 6.16 -41.96
C PHE A 58 8.75 5.40 -43.20
N LEU A 59 7.44 5.16 -43.29
CA LEU A 59 6.84 4.47 -44.43
C LEU A 59 6.97 5.30 -45.71
N GLN A 60 6.85 6.61 -45.61
CA GLN A 60 6.96 7.55 -46.73
C GLN A 60 7.31 8.96 -46.26
N LEU A 61 7.67 9.85 -47.18
CA LEU A 61 7.84 11.31 -46.98
C LEU A 61 8.98 11.74 -46.03
N ALA A 62 9.68 10.79 -45.41
CA ALA A 62 10.79 11.06 -44.51
C ALA A 62 11.79 9.90 -44.54
N GLU A 63 13.05 10.22 -44.26
CA GLU A 63 14.13 9.23 -44.13
C GLU A 63 14.50 9.02 -42.66
N PRO A 64 15.07 7.88 -42.25
CA PRO A 64 15.35 6.72 -43.10
C PRO A 64 14.07 5.92 -43.40
N GLY A 65 13.99 5.38 -44.61
CA GLY A 65 12.99 4.37 -44.97
C GLY A 65 13.25 3.02 -44.29
N ILE A 66 12.31 2.08 -44.47
CA ILE A 66 12.36 0.73 -43.85
C ILE A 66 13.66 -0.02 -44.20
N ALA A 67 14.07 -0.01 -45.47
CA ALA A 67 15.25 -0.75 -45.93
C ALA A 67 16.54 -0.23 -45.30
N GLU A 68 16.71 1.10 -45.24
CA GLU A 68 17.90 1.71 -44.62
C GLU A 68 17.95 1.43 -43.12
N ALA A 69 16.82 1.55 -42.42
CA ALA A 69 16.77 1.31 -40.98
C ALA A 69 17.04 -0.16 -40.62
N LEU A 70 16.49 -1.12 -41.38
CA LEU A 70 16.83 -2.55 -41.21
C LEU A 70 18.30 -2.82 -41.52
N GLY A 71 18.88 -2.18 -42.54
CA GLY A 71 20.30 -2.28 -42.84
C GLY A 71 21.18 -1.79 -41.69
N ARG A 72 20.82 -0.68 -41.04
CA ARG A 72 21.53 -0.17 -39.84
C ARG A 72 21.44 -1.14 -38.67
N LEU A 73 20.25 -1.71 -38.41
CA LEU A 73 20.07 -2.71 -37.34
C LEU A 73 20.87 -3.99 -37.63
N ALA A 74 20.87 -4.48 -38.87
CA ALA A 74 21.66 -5.64 -39.27
C ALA A 74 23.17 -5.38 -39.13
N ALA A 75 23.64 -4.20 -39.53
CA ALA A 75 25.04 -3.80 -39.37
C ALA A 75 25.45 -3.67 -37.90
N ALA A 76 24.51 -3.32 -37.02
CA ALA A 76 24.69 -3.32 -35.56
C ALA A 76 24.66 -4.74 -34.94
N GLY A 77 24.51 -5.80 -35.74
CA GLY A 77 24.54 -7.19 -35.29
C GLY A 77 23.19 -7.74 -34.82
N ALA A 78 22.10 -7.02 -35.08
CA ALA A 78 20.76 -7.53 -34.76
C ALA A 78 20.47 -8.81 -35.54
N ARG A 79 19.82 -9.77 -34.88
CA ARG A 79 19.37 -11.03 -35.50
C ARG A 79 17.85 -11.13 -35.53
N ARG A 80 17.16 -10.43 -34.62
CA ARG A 80 15.71 -10.40 -34.55
C ARG A 80 15.19 -9.00 -34.22
N VAL A 81 14.48 -8.42 -35.18
CA VAL A 81 13.92 -7.06 -35.09
C VAL A 81 12.41 -7.13 -34.87
N ALA A 82 11.93 -6.50 -33.80
CA ALA A 82 10.51 -6.20 -33.63
C ALA A 82 10.18 -4.86 -34.30
N VAL A 83 9.26 -4.87 -35.26
CA VAL A 83 8.76 -3.66 -35.92
C VAL A 83 7.48 -3.24 -35.23
N VAL A 84 7.48 -2.04 -34.65
CA VAL A 84 6.36 -1.45 -33.91
C VAL A 84 5.74 -0.32 -34.72
N PRO A 85 4.56 -0.53 -35.34
CA PRO A 85 3.89 0.51 -36.11
C PRO A 85 3.27 1.57 -35.19
N LEU A 86 3.64 2.85 -35.37
CA LEU A 86 3.14 3.98 -34.60
C LEU A 86 1.82 4.55 -35.17
N PHE A 87 0.94 3.67 -35.65
CA PHE A 87 -0.35 4.04 -36.25
C PHE A 87 -1.51 3.88 -35.26
N LEU A 88 -2.41 4.86 -35.21
CA LEU A 88 -3.60 4.83 -34.32
C LEU A 88 -4.78 4.04 -34.88
N ALA A 89 -4.86 3.85 -36.20
CA ALA A 89 -5.90 3.06 -36.84
C ALA A 89 -5.30 2.19 -37.94
N PRO A 90 -5.74 0.93 -38.09
CA PRO A 90 -5.28 0.07 -39.18
C PRO A 90 -5.99 0.48 -40.48
N GLY A 91 -5.41 1.42 -41.23
CA GLY A 91 -5.82 1.67 -42.62
C GLY A 91 -5.53 0.47 -43.51
N ASN A 92 -6.27 0.28 -44.60
CA ASN A 92 -6.06 -0.85 -45.53
C ASN A 92 -4.63 -0.85 -46.12
N HIS A 93 -4.08 0.32 -46.40
CA HIS A 93 -2.68 0.51 -46.81
C HIS A 93 -1.66 0.00 -45.76
N VAL A 94 -1.95 0.16 -44.47
CA VAL A 94 -1.03 -0.27 -43.40
C VAL A 94 -1.00 -1.80 -43.23
N ARG A 95 -2.11 -2.48 -43.51
CA ARG A 95 -2.23 -3.94 -43.31
C ARG A 95 -1.55 -4.76 -44.41
N GLU A 96 -1.36 -4.19 -45.60
CA GLU A 96 -0.77 -4.90 -46.74
C GLU A 96 0.59 -4.31 -47.14
N ASP A 97 0.72 -2.98 -47.18
CA ASP A 97 1.93 -2.31 -47.67
C ASP A 97 3.11 -2.45 -46.70
N VAL A 98 2.86 -2.38 -45.38
CA VAL A 98 3.92 -2.52 -44.37
C VAL A 98 4.51 -3.93 -44.37
N PRO A 99 3.72 -5.02 -44.29
CA PRO A 99 4.26 -6.37 -44.42
C PRO A 99 5.01 -6.59 -45.74
N ALA A 100 4.54 -6.01 -46.85
CA ALA A 100 5.20 -6.14 -48.15
C ALA A 100 6.57 -5.45 -48.18
N ALA A 101 6.64 -4.18 -47.74
CA ALA A 101 7.89 -3.43 -47.66
C ALA A 101 8.90 -4.06 -46.69
N LEU A 102 8.43 -4.61 -45.57
CA LEU A 102 9.29 -5.35 -44.64
C LEU A 102 9.83 -6.64 -45.25
N ARG A 103 9.01 -7.38 -46.01
CA ARG A 103 9.44 -8.59 -46.73
C ARG A 103 10.54 -8.28 -47.74
N GLU A 104 10.33 -7.24 -48.54
CA GLU A 104 11.30 -6.81 -49.55
C GLU A 104 12.61 -6.38 -48.90
N ALA A 105 12.56 -5.52 -47.87
CA ALA A 105 13.75 -5.06 -47.17
C ALA A 105 14.49 -6.20 -46.43
N ALA A 106 13.76 -7.15 -45.83
CA ALA A 106 14.36 -8.29 -45.13
C ALA A 106 15.04 -9.28 -46.10
N ALA A 107 14.65 -9.33 -47.37
CA ALA A 107 15.29 -10.21 -48.37
C ALA A 107 16.78 -9.87 -48.58
N ALA A 108 17.18 -8.61 -48.36
CA ALA A 108 18.57 -8.18 -48.39
C ALA A 108 19.40 -8.65 -47.17
N HIS A 109 18.74 -9.19 -46.12
CA HIS A 109 19.36 -9.60 -44.88
C HIS A 109 18.90 -11.01 -44.45
N PRO A 110 19.37 -12.09 -45.12
CA PRO A 110 18.86 -13.46 -44.89
C PRO A 110 19.02 -14.00 -43.45
N GLY A 111 19.94 -13.42 -42.66
CA GLY A 111 20.16 -13.75 -41.25
C GLY A 111 19.32 -12.92 -40.25
N LEU A 112 18.52 -11.96 -40.74
CA LEU A 112 17.69 -11.08 -39.93
C LEU A 112 16.25 -11.58 -39.92
N GLU A 113 15.74 -11.93 -38.74
CA GLU A 113 14.34 -12.21 -38.54
C GLU A 113 13.58 -10.92 -38.21
N VAL A 114 12.47 -10.65 -38.91
CA VAL A 114 11.66 -9.44 -38.72
C VAL A 114 10.27 -9.85 -38.25
N VAL A 115 9.85 -9.31 -37.10
CA VAL A 115 8.55 -9.59 -36.47
C VAL A 115 7.74 -8.30 -36.42
N LEU A 116 6.57 -8.28 -37.07
CA LEU A 116 5.65 -7.14 -37.03
C LEU A 116 4.70 -7.26 -35.83
N THR A 117 4.62 -6.23 -34.99
CA THR A 117 3.67 -6.18 -33.85
C THR A 117 2.31 -5.62 -34.28
N ALA A 118 1.33 -5.70 -33.37
CA ALA A 118 0.10 -4.91 -33.52
C ALA A 118 0.45 -3.40 -33.61
N PRO A 119 -0.34 -2.61 -34.37
CA PRO A 119 -0.17 -1.16 -34.42
C PRO A 119 -0.50 -0.53 -33.06
N LEU A 120 0.13 0.61 -32.79
CA LEU A 120 0.01 1.35 -31.53
C LEU A 120 -1.43 1.56 -31.07
N GLY A 121 -2.34 1.90 -32.00
CA GLY A 121 -3.75 2.16 -31.69
C GLY A 121 -4.56 0.94 -31.24
N GLU A 122 -4.05 -0.29 -31.36
CA GLU A 122 -4.72 -1.48 -30.83
C GLU A 122 -4.34 -1.76 -29.36
N ALA A 123 -3.40 -1.00 -28.79
CA ALA A 123 -3.03 -1.12 -27.38
C ALA A 123 -4.02 -0.38 -26.47
N ASP A 124 -4.57 -1.07 -25.47
CA ASP A 124 -5.48 -0.47 -24.48
C ASP A 124 -4.84 0.71 -23.73
N GLU A 125 -3.52 0.67 -23.53
CA GLU A 125 -2.76 1.73 -22.87
C GLU A 125 -2.80 3.07 -23.63
N VAL A 126 -2.92 3.02 -24.97
CA VAL A 126 -3.00 4.22 -25.81
C VAL A 126 -4.36 4.88 -25.63
N TRP A 127 -5.43 4.09 -25.58
CA TRP A 127 -6.78 4.59 -25.31
C TRP A 127 -6.94 5.06 -23.86
N ALA A 128 -6.28 4.40 -22.90
CA ALA A 128 -6.22 4.88 -21.53
C ALA A 128 -5.52 6.25 -21.43
N ALA A 129 -4.41 6.43 -22.13
CA ALA A 129 -3.72 7.73 -22.19
C ALA A 129 -4.61 8.82 -22.84
N ALA A 130 -5.31 8.48 -23.92
CA ALA A 130 -6.26 9.39 -24.56
C ALA A 130 -7.43 9.78 -23.63
N ALA A 131 -7.96 8.83 -22.87
CA ALA A 131 -9.03 9.07 -21.90
C ALA A 131 -8.57 10.02 -20.78
N GLU A 132 -7.33 9.90 -20.29
CA GLU A 132 -6.80 10.81 -19.27
C GLU A 132 -6.60 12.24 -19.82
N LEU A 133 -6.16 12.39 -21.07
CA LEU A 133 -6.11 13.70 -21.72
C LEU A 133 -7.51 14.32 -21.85
N ALA A 134 -8.51 13.52 -22.22
CA ALA A 134 -9.90 13.98 -22.30
C ALA A 134 -10.44 14.38 -20.92
N ARG A 135 -10.16 13.62 -19.86
CA ARG A 135 -10.53 13.96 -18.48
C ARG A 135 -9.93 15.28 -18.02
N ALA A 136 -8.64 15.47 -18.26
CA ALA A 136 -7.96 16.73 -17.96
C ALA A 136 -8.61 17.92 -18.70
N ALA A 137 -8.94 17.75 -19.99
CA ALA A 137 -9.65 18.79 -20.76
C ALA A 137 -11.06 19.08 -20.21
N LEU A 138 -11.71 18.09 -19.61
CA LEU A 138 -13.03 18.22 -18.97
C LEU A 138 -12.97 18.74 -17.52
N GLY A 139 -11.79 19.08 -16.99
CA GLY A 139 -11.64 19.58 -15.63
C GLY A 139 -11.78 18.51 -14.54
N ALA A 140 -11.83 17.23 -14.91
CA ALA A 140 -11.71 16.13 -13.97
C ALA A 140 -10.24 16.01 -13.55
N GLY A 141 -9.93 16.19 -12.26
CA GLY A 141 -8.59 16.00 -11.73
C GLY A 141 -8.05 14.59 -12.03
N PRO A 142 -6.72 14.39 -11.97
CA PRO A 142 -6.11 13.10 -12.32
C PRO A 142 -6.72 11.97 -11.48
N SER A 143 -6.93 10.81 -12.11
CA SER A 143 -7.31 9.58 -11.43
C SER A 143 -6.28 9.27 -10.33
N LYS A 144 -6.67 9.46 -9.06
CA LYS A 144 -5.88 8.99 -7.92
C LYS A 144 -6.00 7.47 -7.86
N GLY A 145 -5.08 6.73 -8.51
CA GLY A 145 -4.78 5.35 -8.11
C GLY A 145 -4.43 4.31 -9.17
N ASP A 146 -4.60 4.57 -10.47
CA ASP A 146 -4.84 3.43 -11.38
C ASP A 146 -3.61 2.87 -12.14
N ARG A 147 -2.47 3.56 -12.17
CA ARG A 147 -1.41 3.17 -13.14
C ARG A 147 -0.43 2.09 -12.70
N THR A 148 -0.44 1.65 -11.44
CA THR A 148 0.59 0.72 -10.92
C THR A 148 0.06 -0.59 -10.34
N MET A 149 -1.23 -0.68 -9.99
CA MET A 149 -1.80 -1.83 -9.27
C MET A 149 -2.49 -2.85 -10.20
N LYS A 150 -2.97 -2.43 -11.38
CA LYS A 150 -3.61 -3.31 -12.39
C LYS A 150 -2.69 -4.41 -12.93
N ARG A 151 -1.37 -4.16 -13.01
CA ARG A 151 -0.38 -5.19 -13.37
C ARG A 151 -0.42 -6.40 -12.44
N TRP A 152 -0.84 -6.21 -11.19
CA TRP A 152 -0.95 -7.26 -10.18
C TRP A 152 -2.38 -7.79 -10.02
N GLY A 153 -3.31 -7.43 -10.92
CA GLY A 153 -4.72 -7.82 -10.83
C GLY A 153 -5.46 -7.22 -9.63
N TYR A 154 -4.95 -6.14 -9.05
CA TYR A 154 -5.54 -5.47 -7.89
C TYR A 154 -6.33 -4.23 -8.32
N ASP A 155 -7.64 -4.37 -8.41
CA ASP A 155 -8.60 -3.34 -8.79
C ASP A 155 -9.67 -3.18 -7.69
N VAL A 156 -9.23 -2.81 -6.49
CA VAL A 156 -10.12 -2.50 -5.36
C VAL A 156 -9.94 -1.03 -5.03
N ALA A 157 -11.02 -0.26 -5.04
CA ALA A 157 -10.93 1.16 -4.72
C ALA A 157 -10.51 1.34 -3.26
N PRO A 158 -9.68 2.34 -2.89
CA PRO A 158 -9.18 2.48 -1.52
C PRO A 158 -10.25 2.51 -0.42
N HIS A 159 -11.44 3.04 -0.74
CA HIS A 159 -12.57 3.08 0.20
C HIS A 159 -13.30 1.73 0.34
N GLU A 160 -13.17 0.84 -0.64
CA GLU A 160 -13.74 -0.51 -0.61
C GLU A 160 -12.84 -1.51 0.12
N ILE A 161 -11.53 -1.24 0.23
CA ILE A 161 -10.57 -2.14 0.87
C ILE A 161 -10.93 -2.40 2.34
N GLU A 162 -11.28 -1.37 3.10
CA GLU A 162 -11.60 -1.52 4.52
C GLU A 162 -12.94 -2.26 4.71
N ALA A 163 -13.97 -1.89 3.96
CA ALA A 163 -15.28 -2.56 4.01
C ALA A 163 -15.15 -4.04 3.66
N ARG A 164 -14.48 -4.35 2.55
CA ARG A 164 -14.20 -5.73 2.12
C ARG A 164 -13.34 -6.49 3.13
N SER A 165 -12.40 -5.83 3.79
CA SER A 165 -11.61 -6.45 4.86
C SER A 165 -12.49 -6.86 6.03
N PHE A 166 -13.46 -6.04 6.43
CA PHE A 166 -14.37 -6.37 7.52
C PHE A 166 -15.34 -7.50 7.15
N GLU A 167 -15.84 -7.54 5.91
CA GLU A 167 -16.64 -8.67 5.41
C GLU A 167 -15.85 -9.99 5.49
N ILE A 168 -14.58 -9.98 5.08
CA ILE A 168 -13.70 -11.15 5.17
C ILE A 168 -13.52 -11.57 6.64
N ILE A 169 -13.30 -10.61 7.55
CA ILE A 169 -13.11 -10.89 8.98
C ILE A 169 -14.35 -11.57 9.59
N GLU A 170 -15.56 -11.15 9.22
CA GLU A 170 -16.80 -11.79 9.68
C GLU A 170 -16.94 -13.24 9.22
N GLY A 171 -16.30 -13.63 8.11
CA GLY A 171 -16.21 -15.02 7.68
C GLY A 171 -15.12 -15.84 8.38
N LEU A 172 -14.18 -15.21 9.10
CA LEU A 172 -13.01 -15.85 9.69
C LEU A 172 -13.07 -16.01 11.22
N ALA A 173 -13.93 -15.23 11.89
CA ALA A 173 -14.10 -15.28 13.33
C ALA A 173 -15.58 -15.17 13.71
N ASP A 174 -16.00 -15.90 14.75
CA ASP A 174 -17.34 -15.73 15.32
C ASP A 174 -17.41 -14.43 16.14
N LEU A 175 -18.04 -13.43 15.54
CA LEU A 175 -18.26 -12.13 16.17
C LEU A 175 -19.70 -11.95 16.68
N SER A 176 -20.56 -12.96 16.52
CA SER A 176 -21.99 -12.87 16.85
C SER A 176 -22.24 -12.72 18.36
N ARG A 177 -21.27 -13.15 19.18
CA ARG A 177 -21.31 -13.05 20.65
C ARG A 177 -21.00 -11.66 21.22
N PHE A 178 -20.58 -10.71 20.39
CA PHE A 178 -20.15 -9.39 20.83
C PHE A 178 -21.25 -8.33 20.62
N SER A 179 -21.34 -7.38 21.54
CA SER A 179 -22.14 -6.17 21.34
C SER A 179 -21.62 -5.36 20.13
N PRO A 180 -22.39 -4.41 19.56
CA PRO A 180 -21.91 -3.59 18.44
C PRO A 180 -20.58 -2.87 18.73
N ALA A 181 -20.39 -2.34 19.94
CA ALA A 181 -19.17 -1.65 20.33
C ALA A 181 -17.99 -2.62 20.50
N GLU A 182 -18.24 -3.77 21.13
CA GLU A 182 -17.25 -4.85 21.28
C GLU A 182 -16.83 -5.42 19.92
N LYS A 183 -17.80 -5.66 19.02
CA LYS A 183 -17.57 -6.12 17.66
C LYS A 183 -16.69 -5.14 16.89
N ALA A 184 -16.96 -3.84 16.97
CA ALA A 184 -16.13 -2.82 16.32
C ALA A 184 -14.68 -2.83 16.84
N LEU A 185 -14.50 -3.05 18.15
CA LEU A 185 -13.18 -3.19 18.76
C LEU A 185 -12.44 -4.44 18.27
N VAL A 186 -13.09 -5.60 18.32
CA VAL A 186 -12.51 -6.89 17.90
C VAL A 186 -12.16 -6.86 16.41
N GLN A 187 -13.07 -6.39 15.55
CA GLN A 187 -12.81 -6.24 14.11
C GLN A 187 -11.63 -5.33 13.83
N ARG A 188 -11.52 -4.21 14.56
CA ARG A 188 -10.40 -3.28 14.36
C ARG A 188 -9.07 -3.90 14.77
N VAL A 189 -9.04 -4.70 15.82
CA VAL A 189 -7.84 -5.43 16.24
C VAL A 189 -7.46 -6.49 15.21
N ILE A 190 -8.41 -7.33 14.78
CA ILE A 190 -8.15 -8.37 13.75
C ILE A 190 -7.64 -7.73 12.46
N HIS A 191 -8.23 -6.62 12.02
CA HIS A 191 -7.78 -5.89 10.83
C HIS A 191 -6.34 -5.38 10.97
N ALA A 192 -5.96 -4.89 12.16
CA ALA A 192 -4.62 -4.36 12.42
C ALA A 192 -3.54 -5.45 12.59
N THR A 193 -3.93 -6.69 12.83
CA THR A 193 -3.02 -7.82 13.06
C THR A 193 -3.02 -8.84 11.92
N GLY A 194 -4.10 -8.91 11.13
CA GLY A 194 -4.35 -10.00 10.19
C GLY A 194 -4.64 -11.34 10.86
N ASP A 195 -5.01 -11.36 12.15
CA ASP A 195 -5.10 -12.57 12.97
C ASP A 195 -6.50 -12.71 13.61
N PRO A 196 -7.37 -13.58 13.05
CA PRO A 196 -8.71 -13.83 13.59
C PRO A 196 -8.71 -14.37 15.03
N GLY A 197 -7.61 -15.00 15.48
CA GLY A 197 -7.51 -15.57 16.82
C GLY A 197 -7.58 -14.53 17.94
N PHE A 198 -7.45 -13.24 17.63
CA PHE A 198 -7.71 -12.18 18.61
C PHE A 198 -9.17 -12.14 19.09
N ALA A 199 -10.12 -12.67 18.32
CA ALA A 199 -11.51 -12.80 18.76
C ALA A 199 -11.64 -13.62 20.06
N ASP A 200 -10.80 -14.64 20.26
CA ASP A 200 -10.85 -15.51 21.45
C ASP A 200 -9.95 -15.03 22.58
N LEU A 201 -8.90 -14.28 22.24
CA LEU A 201 -7.88 -13.86 23.19
C LEU A 201 -8.19 -12.51 23.84
N LEU A 202 -8.91 -11.63 23.16
CA LEU A 202 -9.34 -10.37 23.74
C LEU A 202 -10.31 -10.61 24.90
N ALA A 203 -10.12 -9.82 25.96
CA ALA A 203 -10.94 -9.85 27.15
C ALA A 203 -11.04 -8.44 27.72
N TRP A 204 -12.07 -8.19 28.52
CA TRP A 204 -12.29 -6.92 29.19
C TRP A 204 -13.01 -7.12 30.51
N SER A 205 -12.87 -6.16 31.42
CA SER A 205 -13.69 -6.10 32.63
C SER A 205 -15.13 -5.70 32.30
N PRO A 206 -16.10 -5.96 33.18
CA PRO A 206 -17.47 -5.47 33.00
C PRO A 206 -17.49 -3.95 32.76
N GLY A 207 -18.17 -3.51 31.70
CA GLY A 207 -18.35 -2.09 31.36
C GLY A 207 -17.10 -1.38 30.81
N ALA A 208 -16.00 -2.08 30.51
CA ALA A 208 -14.74 -1.43 30.11
C ALA A 208 -14.84 -0.70 28.77
N VAL A 209 -15.56 -1.28 27.80
CA VAL A 209 -15.70 -0.70 26.46
C VAL A 209 -16.49 0.59 26.54
N GLU A 210 -17.60 0.58 27.29
CA GLU A 210 -18.44 1.74 27.56
C GLU A 210 -17.66 2.82 28.32
N ALA A 211 -16.92 2.44 29.36
CA ALA A 211 -16.06 3.35 30.11
C ALA A 211 -15.01 4.03 29.22
N GLY A 212 -14.40 3.28 28.28
CA GLY A 212 -13.48 3.83 27.30
C GLY A 212 -14.12 4.84 26.34
N VAL A 213 -15.31 4.51 25.85
CA VAL A 213 -16.09 5.41 24.98
C VAL A 213 -16.45 6.70 25.71
N GLU A 214 -16.96 6.60 26.94
CA GLU A 214 -17.29 7.76 27.77
C GLU A 214 -16.05 8.59 28.14
N ALA A 215 -14.92 7.93 28.43
CA ALA A 215 -13.67 8.63 28.69
C ALA A 215 -13.28 9.51 27.50
N PHE A 216 -13.39 9.01 26.27
CA PHE A 216 -13.09 9.78 25.07
C PHE A 216 -14.12 10.86 24.75
N ARG A 217 -15.41 10.63 25.00
CA ARG A 217 -16.43 11.68 24.91
C ARG A 217 -16.14 12.84 25.87
N ALA A 218 -15.61 12.54 27.04
CA ALA A 218 -15.17 13.51 28.03
C ALA A 218 -13.76 14.10 27.76
N GLY A 219 -13.16 13.82 26.60
CA GLY A 219 -11.85 14.37 26.22
C GLY A 219 -10.66 13.82 27.00
N ALA A 220 -10.77 12.60 27.56
CA ALA A 220 -9.68 12.02 28.34
C ALA A 220 -8.39 11.90 27.52
N PRO A 221 -7.22 12.26 28.08
CA PRO A 221 -5.94 12.07 27.40
C PRO A 221 -5.63 10.57 27.25
N VAL A 222 -4.90 10.24 26.19
CA VAL A 222 -4.33 8.91 25.96
C VAL A 222 -2.85 8.94 26.34
N VAL A 223 -2.42 8.01 27.17
CA VAL A 223 -1.01 7.75 27.45
C VAL A 223 -0.62 6.41 26.87
N THR A 224 0.41 6.38 26.03
CA THR A 224 0.98 5.14 25.49
C THR A 224 2.36 4.85 26.06
N ASP A 225 2.69 3.56 26.20
CA ASP A 225 3.99 3.11 26.72
C ASP A 225 5.15 3.31 25.75
N VAL A 226 4.89 3.28 24.44
CA VAL A 226 5.89 3.44 23.37
C VAL A 226 5.41 4.29 22.21
N GLU A 227 6.34 4.95 21.52
CA GLU A 227 6.06 5.85 20.39
C GLU A 227 5.33 5.17 19.22
N MET A 228 5.59 3.87 18.98
CA MET A 228 4.87 3.13 17.93
C MET A 228 3.36 3.07 18.19
N ALA A 229 2.95 2.92 19.45
CA ALA A 229 1.54 2.92 19.81
C ALA A 229 0.96 4.33 19.63
N ARG A 230 1.65 5.37 20.11
CA ARG A 230 1.28 6.78 19.88
C ARG A 230 1.09 7.10 18.40
N ALA A 231 2.04 6.68 17.56
CA ALA A 231 2.02 6.94 16.12
C ALA A 231 0.84 6.26 15.41
N GLY A 232 0.38 5.12 15.92
CA GLY A 232 -0.78 4.41 15.40
C GLY A 232 -2.14 5.01 15.80
N VAL A 233 -2.20 5.87 16.81
CA VAL A 233 -3.45 6.53 17.23
C VAL A 233 -3.81 7.66 16.26
N SER A 234 -5.08 7.69 15.83
CA SER A 234 -5.59 8.68 14.89
C SER A 234 -5.68 10.07 15.53
N LYS A 235 -4.72 10.93 15.21
CA LYS A 235 -4.69 12.34 15.62
C LYS A 235 -5.95 13.11 15.21
N ALA A 236 -6.53 12.76 14.06
CA ALA A 236 -7.75 13.39 13.56
C ALA A 236 -8.97 13.06 14.43
N ARG A 237 -9.09 11.81 14.92
CA ARG A 237 -10.18 11.43 15.84
C ARG A 237 -9.95 12.02 17.23
N ALA A 238 -8.72 11.94 17.74
CA ALA A 238 -8.35 12.52 19.02
C ALA A 238 -8.67 14.03 19.08
N ALA A 239 -8.30 14.80 18.05
CA ALA A 239 -8.61 16.23 17.95
C ALA A 239 -10.11 16.54 17.95
N LYS A 240 -10.94 15.74 17.24
CA LYS A 240 -12.39 15.90 17.24
C LYS A 240 -13.04 15.65 18.60
N LEU A 241 -12.41 14.80 19.42
CA LEU A 241 -12.86 14.45 20.77
C LEU A 241 -12.21 15.33 21.86
N GLY A 242 -11.37 16.30 21.48
CA GLY A 242 -10.61 17.09 22.46
C GLY A 242 -9.61 16.28 23.29
N SER A 243 -9.24 15.07 22.82
CA SER A 243 -8.28 14.20 23.50
C SER A 243 -6.87 14.45 23.00
N GLU A 244 -5.90 14.51 23.92
CA GLU A 244 -4.47 14.56 23.59
C GLU A 244 -3.84 13.16 23.66
N VAL A 245 -2.81 12.91 22.86
CA VAL A 245 -2.11 11.61 22.82
C VAL A 245 -0.66 11.81 23.20
N HIS A 246 -0.24 11.18 24.30
CA HIS A 246 1.08 11.31 24.90
C HIS A 246 1.86 10.01 24.88
N CYS A 247 3.19 10.15 24.84
CA CYS A 247 4.14 9.10 25.17
C CYS A 247 5.29 9.79 25.91
N PHE A 248 5.63 9.29 27.10
CA PHE A 248 6.66 9.89 27.94
C PHE A 248 7.99 9.15 27.88
N LEU A 249 8.09 8.09 27.06
CA LEU A 249 9.25 7.21 26.96
C LEU A 249 10.56 7.97 26.65
N ASN A 250 10.46 9.01 25.81
CA ASN A 250 11.58 9.85 25.40
C ASN A 250 11.43 11.29 25.90
N ALA A 251 10.61 11.53 26.92
CA ALA A 251 10.49 12.86 27.51
C ALA A 251 11.84 13.29 28.13
N PRO A 252 12.22 14.58 28.07
CA PRO A 252 13.47 15.07 28.64
C PRO A 252 13.66 14.62 30.10
N GLY A 253 14.82 14.03 30.41
CA GLY A 253 15.17 13.53 31.74
C GLY A 253 14.73 12.10 32.04
N VAL A 254 13.75 11.53 31.32
CA VAL A 254 13.28 10.16 31.58
C VAL A 254 14.35 9.10 31.29
N PRO A 255 15.09 9.14 30.16
CA PRO A 255 16.17 8.19 29.90
C PRO A 255 17.30 8.25 30.94
N GLU A 256 17.68 9.46 31.35
CA GLU A 256 18.72 9.70 32.34
C GLU A 256 18.29 9.18 33.72
N GLU A 257 17.09 9.54 34.16
CA GLU A 257 16.50 9.12 35.43
C GLU A 257 16.40 7.59 35.52
N ALA A 258 15.94 6.93 34.46
CA ALA A 258 15.84 5.46 34.41
C ALA A 258 17.21 4.80 34.60
N ARG A 259 18.25 5.34 33.95
CA ARG A 259 19.63 4.85 34.07
C ARG A 259 20.19 5.05 35.47
N GLU A 260 19.99 6.23 36.07
CA GLU A 260 20.46 6.55 37.42
C GLU A 260 19.81 5.66 38.48
N ARG A 261 18.52 5.34 38.32
CA ARG A 261 17.76 4.48 39.25
C ARG A 261 17.89 2.98 38.97
N GLY A 262 18.51 2.60 37.85
CA GLY A 262 18.62 1.18 37.45
C GLY A 262 17.29 0.53 37.09
N VAL A 263 16.29 1.30 36.66
CA VAL A 263 14.97 0.81 36.24
C VAL A 263 14.81 0.88 34.72
N THR A 264 13.77 0.26 34.17
CA THR A 264 13.49 0.39 32.74
C THR A 264 13.02 1.81 32.41
N ARG A 265 13.32 2.28 31.20
CA ARG A 265 12.78 3.57 30.70
C ARG A 265 11.26 3.63 30.78
N SER A 266 10.60 2.51 30.55
CA SER A 266 9.14 2.43 30.58
C SER A 266 8.56 2.53 32.00
N ILE A 267 9.29 2.13 33.04
CA ILE A 267 8.93 2.39 34.45
C ILE A 267 8.96 3.90 34.74
N ALA A 268 10.09 4.56 34.47
CA ALA A 268 10.23 6.00 34.70
C ALA A 268 9.22 6.82 33.87
N ALA A 269 8.97 6.39 32.63
CA ALA A 269 7.96 7.00 31.77
C ALA A 269 6.53 6.84 32.33
N ALA A 270 6.18 5.68 32.88
CA ALA A 270 4.87 5.46 33.49
C ALA A 270 4.66 6.37 34.70
N GLU A 271 5.66 6.51 35.56
CA GLU A 271 5.61 7.42 36.71
C GLU A 271 5.45 8.89 36.28
N ARG A 272 6.22 9.31 35.27
CA ARG A 272 6.10 10.66 34.69
C ARG A 272 4.71 10.88 34.10
N ALA A 273 4.16 9.87 33.42
CA ALA A 273 2.84 9.96 32.82
C ALA A 273 1.73 10.08 33.87
N VAL A 274 1.77 9.27 34.93
CA VAL A 274 0.81 9.34 36.05
C VAL A 274 0.89 10.68 36.76
N ALA A 275 2.09 11.24 36.94
CA ALA A 275 2.24 12.57 37.53
C ALA A 275 1.61 13.69 36.68
N ALA A 276 1.59 13.53 35.35
CA ALA A 276 1.03 14.51 34.43
C ALA A 276 -0.49 14.33 34.20
N CYS A 277 -0.94 13.09 34.07
CA CYS A 277 -2.32 12.73 33.69
C CYS A 277 -2.78 11.48 34.48
N PRO A 278 -3.07 11.58 35.78
CA PRO A 278 -3.36 10.42 36.62
C PRO A 278 -4.66 9.69 36.23
N ASP A 279 -5.59 10.37 35.55
CA ASP A 279 -6.89 9.84 35.12
C ASP A 279 -6.98 9.59 33.61
N ALA A 280 -5.85 9.42 32.92
CA ALA A 280 -5.81 9.13 31.50
C ALA A 280 -6.39 7.74 31.13
N VAL A 281 -6.61 7.54 29.84
CA VAL A 281 -6.67 6.20 29.23
C VAL A 281 -5.23 5.75 28.98
N PHE A 282 -4.79 4.71 29.68
CA PHE A 282 -3.44 4.18 29.53
C PHE A 282 -3.44 2.97 28.60
N ALA A 283 -2.59 2.98 27.57
CA ALA A 283 -2.49 1.91 26.59
C ALA A 283 -1.06 1.36 26.50
N PHE A 284 -0.91 0.08 26.87
CA PHE A 284 0.36 -0.64 26.91
C PHE A 284 0.38 -1.68 25.80
N GLY A 285 1.25 -1.47 24.82
CA GLY A 285 1.43 -2.39 23.69
C GLY A 285 2.74 -3.16 23.71
N ASN A 286 3.72 -2.78 24.52
CA ASN A 286 5.08 -3.30 24.39
C ASN A 286 5.78 -3.63 25.72
N ALA A 287 5.64 -2.80 26.75
CA ALA A 287 6.46 -2.90 27.96
C ALA A 287 5.68 -3.48 29.16
N PRO A 288 5.91 -4.76 29.54
CA PRO A 288 5.25 -5.35 30.72
C PRO A 288 5.57 -4.60 32.00
N THR A 289 6.81 -4.13 32.13
CA THR A 289 7.28 -3.37 33.31
C THR A 289 6.53 -2.05 33.50
N ALA A 290 6.08 -1.41 32.43
CA ALA A 290 5.28 -0.19 32.52
C ALA A 290 3.85 -0.48 33.01
N LEU A 291 3.26 -1.60 32.57
CA LEU A 291 1.95 -2.04 33.03
C LEU A 291 1.99 -2.42 34.53
N PHE A 292 2.98 -3.23 34.95
CA PHE A 292 3.20 -3.52 36.37
C PHE A 292 3.34 -2.24 37.18
N ARG A 293 4.16 -1.28 36.71
CA ARG A 293 4.35 -0.03 37.44
C ARG A 293 3.07 0.79 37.53
N LEU A 294 2.24 0.83 36.49
CA LEU A 294 0.93 1.49 36.59
C LEU A 294 0.07 0.86 37.68
N LEU A 295 0.00 -0.47 37.76
CA LEU A 295 -0.78 -1.17 38.77
C LEU A 295 -0.30 -0.85 40.19
N GLU A 296 1.02 -0.83 40.42
CA GLU A 296 1.60 -0.39 41.70
C GLU A 296 1.21 1.07 42.02
N LEU A 297 1.24 1.97 41.03
CA LEU A 297 0.85 3.37 41.21
C LEU A 297 -0.66 3.53 41.51
N VAL A 298 -1.51 2.63 41.03
CA VAL A 298 -2.92 2.57 41.42
C VAL A 298 -3.04 2.12 42.88
N ASP A 299 -2.30 1.10 43.29
CA ASP A 299 -2.30 0.60 44.68
C ASP A 299 -1.77 1.65 45.66
N GLU A 300 -0.79 2.46 45.24
CA GLU A 300 -0.30 3.65 45.95
C GLU A 300 -1.31 4.80 45.97
N GLY A 301 -2.44 4.70 45.27
CA GLY A 301 -3.48 5.74 45.16
C GLY A 301 -3.08 6.95 44.30
N ARG A 302 -2.00 6.83 43.53
CA ARG A 302 -1.42 7.91 42.70
C ARG A 302 -1.96 7.95 41.29
N ALA A 303 -2.45 6.83 40.78
CA ALA A 303 -3.10 6.71 39.47
C ALA A 303 -4.59 6.37 39.65
N ARG A 304 -5.45 6.95 38.81
CA ARG A 304 -6.88 6.62 38.71
C ARG A 304 -7.33 6.49 37.25
N PRO A 305 -6.78 5.53 36.49
CA PRO A 305 -7.05 5.39 35.06
C PRO A 305 -8.54 5.33 34.74
N ARG A 306 -8.98 6.06 33.71
CA ARG A 306 -10.35 5.91 33.18
C ARG A 306 -10.54 4.60 32.41
N LEU A 307 -9.44 4.06 31.88
CA LEU A 307 -9.37 2.76 31.23
C LEU A 307 -7.90 2.34 31.12
N VAL A 308 -7.62 1.05 31.32
CA VAL A 308 -6.30 0.45 31.05
C VAL A 308 -6.41 -0.55 29.91
N ILE A 309 -5.71 -0.29 28.80
CA ILE A 309 -5.58 -1.20 27.67
C ILE A 309 -4.24 -1.94 27.81
N GLY A 310 -4.26 -3.13 28.42
CA GLY A 310 -3.11 -4.00 28.63
C GLY A 310 -2.96 -5.05 27.54
N VAL A 311 -2.44 -4.65 26.38
CA VAL A 311 -2.23 -5.54 25.22
C VAL A 311 -0.76 -5.69 24.90
N VAL A 312 0.04 -5.86 25.96
CA VAL A 312 1.48 -6.06 25.90
C VAL A 312 1.83 -7.34 25.16
N VAL A 313 2.72 -7.25 24.17
CA VAL A 313 3.34 -8.39 23.48
C VAL A 313 4.65 -8.79 24.16
N GLY A 314 4.95 -10.08 24.19
CA GLY A 314 6.25 -10.55 24.63
C GLY A 314 6.23 -11.97 25.19
N PHE A 315 7.42 -12.49 25.48
CA PHE A 315 7.60 -13.83 26.06
C PHE A 315 8.09 -13.79 27.51
N VAL A 316 8.39 -12.61 28.05
CA VAL A 316 8.86 -12.42 29.42
C VAL A 316 8.01 -11.34 30.08
N GLY A 317 7.24 -11.71 31.11
CA GLY A 317 6.42 -10.79 31.88
C GLY A 317 5.14 -10.29 31.18
N ALA A 318 4.99 -10.51 29.87
CA ALA A 318 3.84 -10.02 29.11
C ALA A 318 2.53 -10.68 29.54
N ALA A 319 2.50 -12.02 29.62
CA ALA A 319 1.32 -12.76 30.08
C ALA A 319 1.01 -12.39 31.53
N GLU A 320 2.02 -12.40 32.39
CA GLU A 320 1.91 -12.15 33.83
C GLU A 320 1.43 -10.73 34.13
N SER A 321 1.93 -9.71 33.41
CA SER A 321 1.48 -8.32 33.58
C SER A 321 0.02 -8.13 33.20
N LYS A 322 -0.44 -8.85 32.17
CA LYS A 322 -1.83 -8.81 31.74
C LYS A 322 -2.73 -9.64 32.63
N GLU A 323 -2.26 -10.76 33.17
CA GLU A 323 -2.98 -11.52 34.20
C GLU A 323 -3.17 -10.69 35.47
N ALA A 324 -2.14 -9.97 35.90
CA ALA A 324 -2.24 -9.03 37.02
C ALA A 324 -3.27 -7.92 36.75
N LEU A 325 -3.33 -7.39 35.52
CA LEU A 325 -4.37 -6.44 35.12
C LEU A 325 -5.76 -7.09 35.11
N MET A 326 -5.90 -8.29 34.54
CA MET A 326 -7.17 -9.01 34.43
C MET A 326 -7.74 -9.42 35.80
N ALA A 327 -6.89 -9.53 36.82
CA ALA A 327 -7.30 -9.79 38.20
C ALA A 327 -7.89 -8.55 38.92
N ARG A 328 -7.79 -7.35 38.32
CA ARG A 328 -8.32 -6.11 38.91
C ARG A 328 -9.83 -6.04 38.80
N THR A 329 -10.47 -5.67 39.91
CA THR A 329 -11.92 -5.42 40.03
C THR A 329 -12.25 -3.96 40.28
N ASP A 330 -11.25 -3.14 40.54
CA ASP A 330 -11.30 -1.71 40.86
C ASP A 330 -11.01 -0.80 39.66
N LEU A 331 -10.68 -1.39 38.50
CA LEU A 331 -10.31 -0.69 37.28
C LEU A 331 -11.07 -1.22 36.06
N PRO A 332 -11.52 -0.35 35.15
CA PRO A 332 -11.91 -0.77 33.81
C PRO A 332 -10.68 -1.14 32.98
N TRP A 333 -10.70 -2.30 32.34
CA TRP A 333 -9.57 -2.76 31.52
C TRP A 333 -9.98 -3.54 30.26
N ILE A 334 -9.13 -3.47 29.24
CA ILE A 334 -9.14 -4.30 28.03
C ILE A 334 -7.77 -4.95 27.91
N ALA A 335 -7.72 -6.26 27.72
CA ALA A 335 -6.48 -7.02 27.66
C ALA A 335 -6.53 -8.11 26.58
N VAL A 336 -5.39 -8.70 26.27
CA VAL A 336 -5.29 -9.89 25.43
C VAL A 336 -4.55 -11.00 26.17
N ARG A 337 -5.14 -12.19 26.26
CA ARG A 337 -4.56 -13.32 27.00
C ARG A 337 -3.25 -13.83 26.35
N GLY A 338 -2.37 -14.41 27.17
CA GLY A 338 -1.12 -15.03 26.72
C GLY A 338 -0.07 -14.03 26.23
N ASN A 339 0.71 -14.40 25.21
CA ASN A 339 1.89 -13.63 24.77
C ASN A 339 1.63 -12.66 23.61
N LYS A 340 0.46 -12.76 22.96
CA LYS A 340 0.09 -11.86 21.85
C LYS A 340 -0.21 -10.46 22.36
N GLY A 341 -0.20 -9.48 21.46
CA GLY A 341 -0.39 -8.07 21.78
C GLY A 341 0.31 -7.21 20.75
N GLY A 342 0.67 -5.99 21.13
CA GLY A 342 1.52 -5.12 20.33
C GLY A 342 1.06 -3.68 20.35
N SER A 343 1.96 -2.79 19.92
CA SER A 343 1.66 -1.37 19.74
C SER A 343 0.54 -1.13 18.71
N ASN A 344 0.47 -1.95 17.66
CA ASN A 344 -0.62 -1.93 16.68
C ASN A 344 -1.96 -2.31 17.31
N VAL A 345 -1.98 -3.30 18.21
CA VAL A 345 -3.18 -3.72 18.96
C VAL A 345 -3.63 -2.61 19.91
N ALA A 346 -2.71 -2.01 20.67
CA ALA A 346 -3.00 -0.90 21.57
C ALA A 346 -3.62 0.29 20.81
N ALA A 347 -3.00 0.67 19.69
CA ALA A 347 -3.52 1.72 18.82
C ALA A 347 -4.87 1.35 18.18
N ALA A 348 -5.07 0.09 17.81
CA ALA A 348 -6.34 -0.39 17.26
C ALA A 348 -7.49 -0.28 18.28
N CYS A 349 -7.25 -0.69 19.53
CA CYS A 349 -8.22 -0.54 20.62
C CYS A 349 -8.59 0.93 20.84
N VAL A 350 -7.60 1.83 20.99
CA VAL A 350 -7.85 3.27 21.16
C VAL A 350 -8.64 3.85 19.98
N ASN A 351 -8.24 3.52 18.75
CA ASN A 351 -8.92 4.01 17.54
C ASN A 351 -10.36 3.51 17.42
N ALA A 352 -10.63 2.26 17.80
CA ALA A 352 -11.98 1.71 17.79
C ALA A 352 -12.88 2.46 18.78
N LEU A 353 -12.42 2.63 20.03
CA LEU A 353 -13.15 3.35 21.06
C LEU A 353 -13.41 4.81 20.66
N MET A 354 -12.42 5.51 20.11
CA MET A 354 -12.60 6.88 19.59
C MET A 354 -13.59 6.93 18.43
N LYS A 355 -13.59 5.93 17.54
CA LYS A 355 -14.54 5.85 16.43
C LYS A 355 -15.97 5.70 16.97
N THR A 356 -16.20 4.76 17.89
CA THR A 356 -17.49 4.55 18.56
C THR A 356 -17.94 5.77 19.36
N ALA A 357 -17.03 6.50 19.99
CA ALA A 357 -17.33 7.75 20.68
C ALA A 357 -17.88 8.83 19.73
N LEU A 358 -17.32 8.93 18.51
CA LEU A 358 -17.72 9.90 17.48
C LEU A 358 -19.03 9.52 16.75
N GLU A 359 -19.28 8.23 16.54
CA GLU A 359 -20.45 7.76 15.79
C GLU A 359 -21.75 7.77 16.61
N GLY A 360 -21.65 7.95 17.94
CA GLY A 360 -22.75 7.69 18.87
C GLY A 360 -22.94 6.18 19.05
N ALA A 361 -23.37 5.74 20.24
CA ALA A 361 -23.75 4.33 20.37
C ALA A 361 -24.92 4.07 19.40
N PRO A 362 -24.89 3.03 18.54
CA PRO A 362 -26.13 2.59 17.91
C PRO A 362 -27.09 2.24 19.04
N ALA A 363 -28.24 2.93 19.05
CA ALA A 363 -29.28 2.79 20.05
C ALA A 363 -29.85 1.36 20.10
#